data_AF-A0A3C1LVB1-F1
#
_entry.id   AF-A0A3C1LVB1-F1
#
_cell.length_a   1.000
_cell.length_b   1.000
_cell.length_c   1.000
_cell.angle_alpha   90.00
_cell.angle_beta   90.00
_cell.angle_gamma   90.00
#
_symmetry.space_group_name_H-M   'P 1'
#
loop_
_entity.id
_entity.type
_entity.pdbx_description
1 polymer ?
#
loop_
_entity_poly.entity_id
_entity_poly.type
_entity_poly.pdbx_seq_one_letter_code
_entity_poly.pdbx_strand_id
1 'polypeptide(L)'
;MENNKRKLRGIAILSSVIIISLVLIYVFVKKAKPDTLGFIWLFSGIALIFFEFITPFFFALPFGVGCLVAVIPNLFRAEILVQVLVFFGASLIVWVIIGFMHSSSKDSNKGKQLNGEEMIGASGCVTEPIIPPMKGRVYLKGNTWAASSETRIEKGKEVVVVSMEGITVFVKEKNR
;
A
#
# COMPACT_ATOMS: atom_id res chain seq x y z
N MET A 1 21.96 16.33 -8.28
CA MET A 1 22.49 16.33 -6.89
C MET A 1 21.56 17.02 -5.88
N GLU A 2 20.80 18.04 -6.26
CA GLU A 2 19.96 18.81 -5.32
C GLU A 2 18.77 18.05 -4.72
N ASN A 3 18.13 17.17 -5.51
CA ASN A 3 17.01 16.35 -5.04
C ASN A 3 17.41 15.40 -3.89
N ASN A 4 18.62 14.84 -3.95
CA ASN A 4 19.12 13.94 -2.92
C ASN A 4 19.41 14.71 -1.60
N LYS A 5 19.90 15.96 -1.69
CA LYS A 5 20.11 16.83 -0.51
C LYS A 5 18.78 17.21 0.17
N ARG A 6 17.71 17.46 -0.59
CA ARG A 6 16.37 17.72 -0.02
C ARG A 6 15.79 16.48 0.67
N LYS A 7 15.94 15.30 0.05
CA LYS A 7 15.50 14.02 0.63
C LYS A 7 16.25 13.67 1.92
N LEU A 8 17.58 13.87 1.94
CA LEU A 8 18.43 13.69 3.13
C LEU A 8 18.06 14.64 4.27
N ARG A 9 17.79 15.92 3.96
CA ARG A 9 17.32 16.90 4.96
C ARG A 9 15.95 16.52 5.53
N GLY A 10 15.02 16.07 4.68
CA GLY A 10 13.70 15.60 5.13
C GLY A 10 13.79 14.42 6.10
N ILE A 11 14.65 13.43 5.78
CA ILE A 11 14.89 12.27 6.65
C ILE A 11 15.52 12.69 7.98
N ALA A 12 16.49 13.61 7.98
CA ALA A 12 17.15 14.09 9.19
C ALA A 12 16.22 14.91 10.10
N ILE A 13 15.29 15.68 9.51
CA ILE A 13 14.26 16.41 10.27
C ILE A 13 13.26 15.43 10.88
N LEU A 14 12.81 14.42 10.11
CA LEU A 14 11.92 13.40 10.66
C LEU A 14 12.58 12.63 11.81
N SER A 15 13.83 12.21 11.65
CA SER A 15 14.53 11.44 12.69
C SER A 15 14.78 12.27 13.95
N SER A 16 15.14 13.54 13.82
CA SER A 16 15.33 14.43 14.97
C SER A 16 14.02 14.73 15.71
N VAL A 17 12.91 14.92 14.99
CA VAL A 17 11.57 15.07 15.60
C VAL A 17 11.17 13.79 16.35
N ILE A 18 11.41 12.61 15.76
CA ILE A 18 11.15 11.33 16.42
C ILE A 18 11.98 11.20 17.71
N ILE A 19 13.27 11.51 17.66
CA ILE A 19 14.17 11.43 18.82
C ILE A 19 13.73 12.40 19.93
N ILE A 20 13.39 13.64 19.58
CA ILE A 20 12.93 14.65 20.54
C ILE A 20 11.61 14.21 21.18
N SER A 21 10.68 13.67 20.38
CA SER A 21 9.42 13.13 20.86
C SER A 21 9.65 11.95 21.81
N LEU A 22 10.57 11.03 21.48
CA LEU A 22 10.95 9.91 22.34
C LEU A 22 11.58 10.37 23.66
N VAL A 23 12.45 11.38 23.64
CA VAL A 23 13.07 11.93 24.86
C VAL A 23 12.03 12.66 25.72
N LEU A 24 11.12 13.41 25.13
CA LEU A 24 9.99 14.04 25.83
C LEU A 24 9.10 12.98 26.48
N ILE A 25 8.77 11.91 25.74
CA ILE A 25 8.01 10.76 26.25
C ILE A 25 8.78 10.12 27.42
N TYR A 26 10.08 9.90 27.30
CA TYR A 26 10.91 9.32 28.36
C TYR A 26 10.91 10.17 29.64
N VAL A 27 11.13 11.49 29.50
CA VAL A 27 11.12 12.43 30.64
C VAL A 27 9.74 12.49 31.28
N PHE A 28 8.68 12.46 30.47
CA PHE A 28 7.30 12.48 30.93
C PHE A 28 6.92 11.20 31.70
N VAL A 29 7.25 10.02 31.16
CA VAL A 29 7.02 8.71 31.80
C VAL A 29 7.73 8.60 33.14
N LYS A 30 8.99 9.06 33.22
CA LYS A 30 9.76 9.05 34.47
C LYS A 30 9.11 9.93 35.54
N LYS A 31 8.52 11.06 35.15
CA LYS A 31 7.88 12.01 36.06
C LYS A 31 6.51 11.51 36.55
N ALA A 32 5.77 10.82 35.69
CA ALA A 32 4.38 10.47 35.94
C ALA A 32 4.17 9.24 36.85
N LYS A 33 5.18 8.36 37.02
CA LYS A 33 5.08 7.11 37.80
C LYS A 33 3.81 6.31 37.43
N PRO A 34 3.80 5.63 36.28
CA PRO A 34 2.67 4.78 35.91
C PRO A 34 2.42 3.73 36.99
N ASP A 35 1.16 3.61 37.38
CA ASP A 35 0.62 2.54 38.20
C ASP A 35 0.56 1.22 37.40
N THR A 36 0.25 0.12 38.09
CA THR A 36 0.24 -1.24 37.54
C THR A 36 -0.59 -1.36 36.26
N LEU A 37 -1.68 -0.60 36.13
CA LEU A 37 -2.53 -0.57 34.94
C LEU A 37 -1.81 0.04 33.73
N GLY A 38 -1.03 1.10 33.94
CA GLY A 38 -0.20 1.70 32.89
C GLY A 38 0.83 0.74 32.31
N PHE A 39 1.43 -0.12 33.16
CA PHE A 39 2.34 -1.17 32.67
C PHE A 39 1.62 -2.21 31.82
N ILE A 40 0.40 -2.60 32.20
CA ILE A 40 -0.42 -3.53 31.40
C ILE A 40 -0.68 -2.94 30.02
N TRP A 41 -1.15 -1.69 29.95
CA TRP A 41 -1.38 -1.00 28.67
C TRP A 41 -0.11 -0.92 27.81
N LEU A 42 1.02 -0.58 28.43
CA LEU A 42 2.32 -0.48 27.74
C LEU A 42 2.75 -1.82 27.15
N PHE A 43 2.80 -2.89 27.97
CA PHE A 43 3.25 -4.21 27.53
C PHE A 43 2.28 -4.82 26.52
N SER A 44 0.97 -4.69 26.72
CA SER A 44 -0.04 -5.15 25.76
C SER A 44 0.07 -4.42 24.43
N GLY A 45 0.28 -3.10 24.43
CA GLY A 45 0.47 -2.33 23.20
C GLY A 45 1.70 -2.76 22.41
N ILE A 46 2.83 -2.93 23.10
CA ILE A 46 4.08 -3.42 22.48
C ILE A 46 3.88 -4.84 21.92
N ALA A 47 3.27 -5.74 22.68
CA ALA A 47 3.04 -7.12 22.25
C ALA A 47 2.15 -7.19 21.01
N LEU A 48 1.07 -6.39 20.93
CA LEU A 48 0.18 -6.33 19.76
C LEU A 48 0.89 -5.80 18.52
N ILE A 49 1.74 -4.78 18.68
CA ILE A 49 2.56 -4.26 17.58
C ILE A 49 3.57 -5.31 17.11
N PHE A 50 4.19 -6.05 18.04
CA PHE A 50 5.07 -7.17 17.69
C PHE A 50 4.34 -8.30 16.96
N PHE A 51 3.11 -8.62 17.39
CA PHE A 51 2.30 -9.65 16.76
C PHE A 51 1.93 -9.32 15.31
N GLU A 52 1.75 -8.04 14.99
CA GLU A 52 1.53 -7.56 13.63
C GLU A 52 2.72 -7.86 12.69
N PHE A 53 3.97 -7.86 13.19
CA PHE A 53 5.12 -8.25 12.36
C PHE A 53 5.11 -9.72 11.96
N ILE A 54 4.46 -10.58 12.76
CA ILE A 54 4.30 -12.00 12.47
C ILE A 54 3.09 -12.22 11.56
N THR A 55 2.01 -11.45 11.77
CA THR A 55 0.74 -11.60 11.06
C THR A 55 0.40 -10.29 10.33
N PRO A 56 0.64 -10.18 9.00
CA PRO A 56 0.40 -8.95 8.25
C PRO A 56 -1.11 -8.79 7.95
N PHE A 57 -1.93 -8.76 8.99
CA PHE A 57 -3.40 -8.68 8.89
C PHE A 57 -3.91 -7.24 9.05
N PHE A 58 -3.04 -6.29 9.40
CA PHE A 58 -3.32 -4.89 9.72
C PHE A 58 -4.39 -4.68 10.81
N PHE A 59 -4.76 -5.75 11.51
CA PHE A 59 -5.84 -5.75 12.48
C PHE A 59 -5.33 -5.48 13.90
N ALA A 60 -4.10 -5.89 14.24
CA ALA A 60 -3.56 -5.72 15.58
C ALA A 60 -2.95 -4.33 15.80
N LEU A 61 -2.50 -3.67 14.72
CA LEU A 61 -1.86 -2.36 14.75
C LEU A 61 -2.74 -1.26 15.39
N PRO A 62 -4.03 -1.07 15.01
CA PRO A 62 -4.89 -0.06 15.62
C PRO A 62 -5.05 -0.24 17.14
N PHE A 63 -5.23 -1.48 17.59
CA PHE A 63 -5.35 -1.80 19.02
C PHE A 63 -4.02 -1.61 19.76
N GLY A 64 -2.89 -1.96 19.15
CA GLY A 64 -1.56 -1.71 19.72
C GLY A 64 -1.28 -0.23 19.93
N VAL A 65 -1.61 0.60 18.93
CA VAL A 65 -1.49 2.07 19.06
C VAL A 65 -2.49 2.60 20.09
N GLY A 66 -3.73 2.10 20.09
CA GLY A 66 -4.74 2.46 21.08
C GLY A 66 -4.27 2.22 22.51
N CYS A 67 -3.62 1.08 22.78
CA CYS A 67 -3.05 0.75 24.09
C CYS A 67 -1.97 1.76 24.50
N LEU A 68 -1.08 2.14 23.57
CA LEU A 68 -0.05 3.14 23.85
C LEU A 68 -0.63 4.53 24.12
N VAL A 69 -1.72 4.90 23.45
CA VAL A 69 -2.41 6.18 23.68
C VAL A 69 -3.14 6.17 25.02
N ALA A 70 -3.69 5.02 25.45
CA ALA A 70 -4.33 4.86 26.77
C ALA A 70 -3.36 5.00 27.96
N VAL A 71 -2.05 4.87 27.73
CA VAL A 71 -1.02 5.19 28.71
C VAL A 71 -1.06 6.69 29.06
N ILE A 72 -1.38 7.58 28.11
CA ILE A 72 -1.43 9.04 28.34
C ILE A 72 -2.39 9.43 29.48
N PRO A 73 -3.69 9.10 29.45
CA PRO A 73 -4.61 9.40 30.55
C PRO A 73 -4.21 8.69 31.85
N ASN A 74 -3.60 7.51 31.78
CA ASN A 74 -3.04 6.83 32.96
C ASN A 74 -1.93 7.66 33.64
N LEU A 75 -1.07 8.33 32.86
CA LEU A 75 -0.03 9.22 33.40
C LEU A 75 -0.61 10.44 34.13
N PHE A 76 -1.86 10.83 33.84
CA PHE A 76 -2.59 11.86 34.56
C PHE A 76 -3.43 11.32 35.73
N ARG A 77 -3.31 10.02 36.07
CA ARG A 77 -4.13 9.33 37.07
C ARG A 77 -5.63 9.40 36.79
N ALA A 78 -6.00 9.44 35.51
CA ALA A 78 -7.40 9.35 35.12
C ALA A 78 -7.96 7.96 35.44
N GLU A 79 -9.27 7.90 35.71
CA GLU A 79 -9.97 6.64 35.95
C GLU A 79 -9.87 5.69 34.77
N ILE A 80 -9.96 4.39 35.06
CA ILE A 80 -9.91 3.31 34.06
C ILE A 80 -10.94 3.50 32.94
N LEU A 81 -12.11 4.07 33.24
CA LEU A 81 -13.14 4.37 32.23
C LEU A 81 -12.64 5.36 31.17
N VAL A 82 -11.91 6.40 31.58
CA VAL A 82 -11.32 7.38 30.65
C VAL A 82 -10.24 6.72 29.81
N GLN A 83 -9.43 5.84 30.41
CA GLN A 83 -8.38 5.10 29.70
C GLN A 83 -8.99 4.19 28.61
N VAL A 84 -10.06 3.47 28.93
CA VAL A 84 -10.77 2.58 27.98
C VAL A 84 -11.45 3.38 26.87
N LEU A 85 -12.07 4.51 27.18
CA LEU A 85 -12.66 5.39 26.16
C LEU A 85 -11.61 5.94 25.19
N VAL A 86 -10.47 6.38 25.72
CA VAL A 86 -9.34 6.85 24.91
C VAL A 86 -8.77 5.73 24.05
N PHE A 87 -8.66 4.51 24.59
CA PHE A 87 -8.23 3.32 23.85
C PHE A 87 -9.13 3.05 22.63
N PHE A 88 -10.45 2.99 22.82
CA PHE A 88 -11.38 2.73 21.73
C PHE A 88 -11.40 3.87 20.70
N GLY A 89 -11.38 5.13 21.17
CA GLY A 89 -11.33 6.30 20.30
C GLY A 89 -10.07 6.31 19.43
N ALA A 90 -8.90 6.11 20.04
CA ALA A 90 -7.62 6.08 19.32
C ALA A 90 -7.55 4.90 18.33
N SER A 91 -7.98 3.71 18.74
CA SER A 91 -8.01 2.53 17.87
C SER A 91 -8.90 2.75 16.65
N LEU A 92 -10.09 3.34 16.85
CA LEU A 92 -11.03 3.63 15.76
C LEU A 92 -10.44 4.65 14.77
N ILE A 93 -9.81 5.72 15.28
CA ILE A 93 -9.16 6.74 14.44
C ILE A 93 -8.08 6.11 13.57
N VAL A 94 -7.20 5.30 14.16
CA VAL A 94 -6.12 4.61 13.43
C VAL A 94 -6.69 3.64 12.39
N TRP A 95 -7.75 2.90 12.74
CA TRP A 95 -8.40 1.98 11.82
C TRP A 95 -9.01 2.70 10.61
N VAL A 96 -9.67 3.85 10.82
CA VAL A 96 -10.22 4.68 9.73
C VAL A 96 -9.10 5.23 8.83
N ILE A 97 -7.98 5.68 9.41
CA ILE A 97 -6.83 6.18 8.63
C ILE A 97 -6.25 5.07 7.74
N ILE A 98 -6.07 3.86 8.27
CA ILE A 98 -5.56 2.71 7.52
C ILE A 98 -6.54 2.35 6.39
N GLY A 99 -7.84 2.30 6.68
CA GLY A 99 -8.88 2.06 5.69
C GLY A 99 -8.87 3.08 4.54
N PHE A 100 -8.72 4.37 4.87
CA PHE A 100 -8.66 5.45 3.88
C PHE A 100 -7.40 5.37 3.01
N MET A 101 -6.23 5.13 3.62
CA MET A 101 -4.97 4.94 2.89
C MET A 101 -5.04 3.75 1.92
N HIS A 102 -5.65 2.64 2.34
CA HIS A 102 -5.77 1.45 1.49
C HIS A 102 -6.78 1.66 0.36
N SER A 103 -7.86 2.41 0.61
CA SER A 103 -8.83 2.80 -0.44
C SER A 103 -8.18 3.68 -1.50
N SER A 104 -7.41 4.69 -1.10
CA SER A 104 -6.76 5.62 -2.03
C SER A 104 -5.66 4.95 -2.88
N SER A 105 -5.05 3.87 -2.36
CA SER A 105 -4.05 3.09 -3.08
C SER A 105 -4.65 2.17 -4.16
N LYS A 106 -5.89 1.68 -3.97
CA LYS A 106 -6.55 0.80 -4.93
C LYS A 106 -6.94 1.51 -6.23
N ASP A 107 -7.15 2.81 -6.21
CA ASP A 107 -7.47 3.57 -7.44
C ASP A 107 -6.24 3.80 -8.34
N SER A 108 -5.01 3.73 -7.79
CA SER A 108 -3.80 3.78 -8.62
C SER A 108 -3.44 2.43 -9.27
N ASN A 109 -4.00 1.32 -8.78
CA ASN A 109 -3.64 -0.05 -9.18
C ASN A 109 -4.81 -0.88 -9.70
N LYS A 110 -5.99 -0.26 -9.92
CA LYS A 110 -6.80 -0.62 -11.08
C LYS A 110 -5.96 -0.26 -12.31
N GLY A 111 -4.99 -1.13 -12.61
CA GLY A 111 -4.46 -1.26 -13.96
C GLY A 111 -5.68 -1.18 -14.84
N LYS A 112 -5.74 -0.11 -15.63
CA LYS A 112 -6.81 0.19 -16.56
C LYS A 112 -7.17 -1.13 -17.20
N GLN A 113 -8.22 -1.78 -16.70
CA GLN A 113 -8.96 -2.75 -17.48
C GLN A 113 -9.54 -1.81 -18.52
N LEU A 114 -8.74 -1.57 -19.56
CA LEU A 114 -9.21 -1.01 -20.79
C LEU A 114 -10.39 -1.91 -21.08
N ASN A 115 -11.61 -1.38 -20.93
CA ASN A 115 -12.83 -2.09 -21.32
C ASN A 115 -12.47 -2.82 -22.61
N GLY A 116 -12.68 -4.13 -22.72
CA GLY A 116 -12.17 -4.88 -23.87
C GLY A 116 -12.54 -4.24 -25.21
N GLU A 117 -13.66 -3.51 -25.22
CA GLU A 117 -14.16 -2.63 -26.28
C GLU A 117 -13.21 -1.48 -26.67
N GLU A 118 -12.53 -0.81 -25.73
CA GLU A 118 -11.53 0.23 -26.02
C GLU A 118 -10.24 -0.33 -26.63
N MET A 119 -9.98 -1.62 -26.46
CA MET A 119 -8.76 -2.25 -26.98
C MET A 119 -8.96 -2.77 -28.41
N ILE A 120 -10.21 -3.07 -28.81
CA ILE A 120 -10.57 -3.41 -30.19
C ILE A 120 -10.29 -2.21 -31.11
N GLY A 121 -9.55 -2.44 -32.19
CA GLY A 121 -9.10 -1.39 -33.12
C GLY A 121 -7.81 -0.68 -32.72
N ALA A 122 -7.24 -0.94 -31.53
CA ALA A 122 -5.94 -0.40 -31.16
C ALA A 122 -4.82 -1.00 -32.03
N SER A 123 -3.96 -0.13 -32.58
CA SER A 123 -2.73 -0.54 -33.27
C SER A 123 -1.56 -0.62 -32.28
N GLY A 124 -0.66 -1.58 -32.48
CA GLY A 124 0.52 -1.78 -31.66
C GLY A 124 1.64 -2.50 -32.41
N CYS A 125 2.73 -2.77 -31.71
CA CYS A 125 3.90 -3.43 -32.30
C CYS A 125 4.21 -4.74 -31.56
N VAL A 126 4.58 -5.78 -32.31
CA VAL A 126 4.93 -7.09 -31.74
C VAL A 126 6.28 -7.01 -31.03
N THR A 127 6.29 -7.27 -29.71
CA THR A 127 7.52 -7.32 -28.91
C THR A 127 8.11 -8.72 -28.82
N GLU A 128 7.26 -9.74 -28.82
CA GLU A 128 7.64 -11.16 -28.89
C GLU A 128 6.87 -11.82 -30.03
N PRO A 129 7.53 -12.57 -30.91
CA PRO A 129 6.89 -13.16 -32.08
C PRO A 129 5.72 -14.04 -31.68
N ILE A 130 4.62 -13.92 -32.41
CA ILE A 130 3.42 -14.72 -32.22
C ILE A 130 3.51 -15.90 -33.19
N ILE A 131 3.56 -17.11 -32.67
CA ILE A 131 3.71 -18.35 -33.46
C ILE A 131 2.58 -19.29 -33.05
N PRO A 132 1.46 -19.35 -33.78
CA PRO A 132 0.33 -20.21 -33.42
C PRO A 132 0.80 -21.67 -33.27
N PRO A 133 0.41 -22.40 -32.21
CA PRO A 133 -0.56 -22.06 -31.15
C PRO A 133 0.02 -21.32 -29.93
N MET A 134 1.31 -20.96 -29.96
CA MET A 134 2.00 -20.26 -28.87
C MET A 134 1.69 -18.76 -28.86
N LYS A 135 1.33 -18.24 -27.69
CA LYS A 135 1.05 -16.81 -27.48
C LYS A 135 2.34 -16.00 -27.53
N GLY A 136 2.29 -14.84 -28.17
CA GLY A 136 3.36 -13.85 -28.15
C GLY A 136 2.99 -12.64 -27.29
N ARG A 137 3.71 -11.53 -27.48
CA ARG A 137 3.45 -10.27 -26.77
C ARG A 137 3.50 -9.09 -27.71
N VAL A 138 2.63 -8.12 -27.44
CA VAL A 138 2.50 -6.88 -28.21
C VAL A 138 2.51 -5.68 -27.29
N TYR A 139 3.07 -4.57 -27.75
CA TYR A 139 3.02 -3.30 -27.05
C TYR A 139 1.83 -2.48 -27.55
N LEU A 140 0.87 -2.23 -26.66
CA LEU A 140 -0.39 -1.54 -26.95
C LEU A 140 -0.66 -0.50 -25.85
N LYS A 141 -1.01 0.73 -26.25
CA LYS A 141 -1.43 1.82 -25.33
C LYS A 141 -0.50 2.00 -24.11
N GLY A 142 0.82 1.84 -24.29
CA GLY A 142 1.82 2.05 -23.24
C GLY A 142 2.21 0.80 -22.43
N ASN A 143 1.51 -0.33 -22.61
CA ASN A 143 1.71 -1.56 -21.85
C ASN A 143 1.93 -2.78 -22.77
N THR A 144 2.59 -3.82 -22.24
CA THR A 144 2.78 -5.09 -22.95
C THR A 144 1.64 -6.06 -22.63
N TRP A 145 0.99 -6.58 -23.67
CA TRP A 145 -0.14 -7.51 -23.57
C TRP A 145 0.17 -8.85 -24.21
N ALA A 146 -0.42 -9.91 -23.68
CA ALA A 146 -0.35 -11.24 -24.30
C ALA A 146 -1.22 -11.26 -25.56
N ALA A 147 -0.66 -11.71 -26.67
CA ALA A 147 -1.32 -11.69 -27.96
C ALA A 147 -1.37 -13.07 -28.61
N SER A 148 -2.49 -13.34 -29.27
CA SER A 148 -2.70 -14.51 -30.13
C SER A 148 -3.08 -14.04 -31.54
N SER A 149 -2.72 -14.84 -32.54
CA SER A 149 -3.01 -14.59 -33.96
C SER A 149 -3.28 -15.93 -34.64
N GLU A 150 -4.01 -15.92 -35.74
CA GLU A 150 -4.17 -17.10 -36.62
C GLU A 150 -2.92 -17.34 -37.48
N THR A 151 -2.16 -16.28 -37.76
CA THR A 151 -0.95 -16.30 -38.57
C THR A 151 0.28 -16.01 -37.72
N ARG A 152 1.43 -16.50 -38.17
CA ARG A 152 2.72 -16.17 -37.56
C ARG A 152 3.05 -14.70 -37.82
N ILE A 153 3.31 -13.95 -36.74
CA ILE A 153 3.70 -12.54 -36.82
C ILE A 153 5.05 -12.37 -36.14
N GLU A 154 6.00 -11.82 -36.88
CA GLU A 154 7.36 -11.59 -36.37
C GLU A 154 7.44 -10.35 -35.49
N LYS A 155 8.48 -10.31 -34.66
CA LYS A 155 8.80 -9.17 -33.81
C LYS A 155 9.03 -7.91 -34.66
N GLY A 156 8.49 -6.79 -34.22
CA GLY A 156 8.64 -5.49 -34.89
C GLY A 156 7.54 -5.17 -35.91
N LYS A 157 6.65 -6.11 -36.23
CA LYS A 157 5.52 -5.84 -37.12
C LYS A 157 4.39 -5.07 -36.41
N GLU A 158 3.68 -4.25 -37.16
CA GLU A 158 2.50 -3.53 -36.69
C GLU A 158 1.25 -4.41 -36.77
N VAL A 159 0.48 -4.44 -35.70
CA VAL A 159 -0.72 -5.28 -35.58
C VAL A 159 -1.90 -4.46 -35.09
N VAL A 160 -3.11 -4.89 -35.45
CA VAL A 160 -4.36 -4.33 -34.95
C VAL A 160 -5.11 -5.37 -34.13
N VAL A 161 -5.67 -4.95 -33.00
CA VAL A 161 -6.52 -5.81 -32.16
C VAL A 161 -7.88 -5.98 -32.82
N VAL A 162 -8.28 -7.22 -33.07
CA VAL A 162 -9.57 -7.58 -33.68
C VAL A 162 -10.59 -7.99 -32.63
N SER A 163 -10.14 -8.69 -31.59
CA SER A 163 -10.98 -9.11 -30.48
C SER A 163 -10.13 -9.30 -29.22
N MET A 164 -10.81 -9.46 -28.08
CA MET A 164 -10.16 -9.70 -26.79
C MET A 164 -10.87 -10.86 -26.11
N GLU A 165 -10.09 -11.84 -25.63
CA GLU A 165 -10.60 -13.00 -24.91
C GLU A 165 -9.91 -13.07 -23.53
N GLY A 166 -10.65 -12.65 -22.49
CA GLY A 166 -10.13 -12.51 -21.13
C GLY A 166 -8.97 -11.51 -21.06
N ILE A 167 -7.76 -12.01 -20.82
CA ILE A 167 -6.51 -11.20 -20.72
C ILE A 167 -5.63 -11.29 -21.96
N THR A 168 -6.05 -12.03 -22.99
CA THR A 168 -5.30 -12.20 -24.25
C THR A 168 -5.98 -11.40 -25.36
N VAL A 169 -5.20 -10.61 -26.11
CA VAL A 169 -5.71 -9.90 -27.30
C VAL A 169 -5.51 -10.75 -28.55
N PHE A 170 -6.54 -10.81 -29.39
CA PHE A 170 -6.44 -11.39 -30.73
C PHE A 170 -6.08 -10.27 -31.71
N VAL A 171 -4.95 -10.45 -32.39
CA VAL A 171 -4.38 -9.44 -33.28
C VAL A 171 -4.22 -9.98 -34.69
N LYS A 172 -4.36 -9.09 -35.68
CA LYS A 172 -4.03 -9.37 -37.08
C LYS A 172 -2.94 -8.40 -37.54
N GLU A 173 -2.07 -8.87 -38.44
CA GLU A 173 -1.08 -8.01 -39.08
C GLU A 173 -1.80 -6.89 -39.85
N LYS A 174 -1.39 -5.64 -39.61
CA LYS A 174 -1.97 -4.48 -40.27
C LYS A 174 -1.37 -4.37 -41.67
N ASN A 175 -2.02 -4.97 -42.66
CA ASN A 175 -1.65 -4.79 -44.06
C ASN A 175 -2.02 -3.36 -44.50
N ARG A 176 -1.06 -2.67 -45.10
CA ARG A 176 -1.19 -1.28 -45.57
C ARG A 176 -1.97 -1.21 -46.87
#